data_AF-A0A7X4DRA6-F1
#
_entry.id   AF-A0A7X4DRA6-F1
#
_cell.length_a   1.000
_cell.length_b   1.000
_cell.length_c   1.000
_cell.angle_alpha   90.00
_cell.angle_beta   90.00
_cell.angle_gamma   90.00
#
_symmetry.space_group_name_H-M   'P 1'
#
loop_
_entity.id
_entity.type
_entity.pdbx_description
1 polymer ?
#
loop_
_entity_poly.entity_id
_entity_poly.type
_entity_poly.pdbx_seq_one_letter_code
_entity_poly.pdbx_strand_id
1 'polypeptide(L)'
;MATKLQERATAFMDANPVFRRDEFATAMDLPGDSAPVGRLLRKHVASERLTRLRRGVYASLPNRSAPGRMSLPDYVLASRYRPDGVLGYHTGLRLFGMQYSVFISEVQVISNGPAGFAKTPFGRCRFVKPHRALVDAGKTDFLTVRKEPAGIPVRVTAFERTLVDVLHRPGRSCGRDEVIDALATAPYILRSFDPGKVADYVELLGIRSLAGVVGWWLESWRSELDVPEPVLDRLRAMLPDWNSYWLRARPGRATLVRPWRVYVPTDDVDPTCQGFPPHEWPRRQWQ
;
A
#
# COMPACT_ATOMS: atom_id res chain seq x y z
N MET A 1 -10.77 11.50 41.55
CA MET A 1 -9.81 11.63 40.41
C MET A 1 -9.63 10.34 39.63
N ALA A 2 -9.46 9.17 40.27
CA ALA A 2 -9.25 7.89 39.57
C ALA A 2 -10.41 7.49 38.62
N THR A 3 -11.66 7.79 38.97
CA THR A 3 -12.84 7.46 38.15
C THR A 3 -12.87 8.25 36.83
N LYS A 4 -12.60 9.56 36.87
CA LYS A 4 -12.55 10.41 35.66
C LYS A 4 -11.47 9.97 34.67
N LEU A 5 -10.29 9.58 35.17
CA LEU A 5 -9.20 9.07 34.32
C LEU A 5 -9.58 7.71 33.68
N GLN A 6 -10.30 6.88 34.41
CA GLN A 6 -10.78 5.58 33.94
C GLN A 6 -11.87 5.69 32.88
N GLU A 7 -12.79 6.65 33.04
CA GLU A 7 -13.83 7.01 32.06
C GLU A 7 -13.19 7.56 30.80
N ARG A 8 -12.25 8.52 30.93
CA ARG A 8 -11.51 9.10 29.80
C ARG A 8 -10.73 8.03 29.02
N ALA A 9 -10.08 7.11 29.72
CA ALA A 9 -9.40 5.98 29.08
C ALA A 9 -10.36 5.08 28.29
N THR A 10 -11.55 4.83 28.83
CA THR A 10 -12.57 4.01 28.15
C THR A 10 -13.09 4.70 26.91
N ALA A 11 -13.50 5.96 27.02
CA ALA A 11 -13.97 6.76 25.89
C ALA A 11 -12.90 6.85 24.77
N PHE A 12 -11.62 7.00 25.13
CA PHE A 12 -10.54 6.97 24.16
C PHE A 12 -10.44 5.62 23.43
N MET A 13 -10.48 4.50 24.15
CA MET A 13 -10.38 3.16 23.55
C MET A 13 -11.59 2.82 22.67
N ASP A 14 -12.77 3.35 22.97
CA ASP A 14 -13.96 3.16 22.14
C ASP A 14 -13.87 3.96 20.83
N ALA A 15 -13.34 5.18 20.89
CA ALA A 15 -13.12 6.03 19.72
C ALA A 15 -11.89 5.61 18.88
N ASN A 16 -10.91 4.94 19.49
CA ASN A 16 -9.64 4.58 18.87
C ASN A 16 -9.45 3.06 18.89
N PRO A 17 -9.94 2.33 17.88
CA PRO A 17 -9.88 0.87 17.84
C PRO A 17 -8.44 0.33 17.72
N VAL A 18 -7.51 1.13 17.20
CA VAL A 18 -6.07 0.85 17.19
C VAL A 18 -5.33 2.14 17.49
N PHE A 19 -4.40 2.10 18.43
CA PHE A 19 -3.66 3.28 18.86
C PHE A 19 -2.27 2.95 19.37
N ARG A 20 -1.41 3.97 19.38
CA ARG A 20 -0.09 3.91 19.98
C ARG A 20 -0.08 4.43 21.41
N ARG A 21 0.95 4.04 22.16
CA ARG A 21 1.16 4.46 23.54
C ARG A 21 1.28 5.98 23.68
N ASP A 22 1.94 6.64 22.73
CA ASP A 22 2.05 8.11 22.66
C ASP A 22 0.67 8.74 22.50
N GLU A 23 -0.16 8.23 21.60
CA GLU A 23 -1.53 8.73 21.36
C GLU A 23 -2.39 8.57 22.63
N PHE A 24 -2.32 7.42 23.29
CA PHE A 24 -3.01 7.19 24.57
C PHE A 24 -2.48 8.10 25.69
N ALA A 25 -1.16 8.30 25.77
CA ALA A 25 -0.56 9.15 26.79
C ALA A 25 -0.98 10.61 26.64
N THR A 26 -0.91 11.14 25.41
CA THR A 26 -1.43 12.47 25.05
C THR A 26 -2.90 12.58 25.41
N ALA A 27 -3.70 11.57 25.06
CA ALA A 27 -5.12 11.57 25.39
C ALA A 27 -5.41 11.52 26.90
N MET A 28 -4.45 11.15 27.76
CA MET A 28 -4.59 11.15 29.22
C MET A 28 -3.92 12.38 29.89
N ASP A 29 -3.36 13.31 29.11
CA ASP A 29 -2.50 14.41 29.58
C ASP A 29 -1.31 13.91 30.43
N LEU A 30 -0.69 12.81 29.99
CA LEU A 30 0.44 12.19 30.66
C LEU A 30 1.68 12.11 29.74
N PRO A 31 2.90 12.15 30.29
CA PRO A 31 4.10 11.90 29.50
C PRO A 31 4.09 10.48 28.90
N GLY A 32 4.53 10.35 27.66
CA GLY A 32 4.50 9.10 26.86
C GLY A 32 5.07 7.89 27.58
N ASP A 33 6.25 8.02 28.19
CA ASP A 33 6.96 6.94 28.88
C ASP A 33 6.66 6.86 30.38
N SER A 34 5.65 7.59 30.85
CA SER A 34 5.31 7.63 32.26
C SER A 34 4.80 6.27 32.78
N ALA A 35 5.20 5.92 34.01
CA ALA A 35 4.74 4.72 34.70
C ALA A 35 3.20 4.64 34.85
N PRO A 36 2.46 5.74 35.11
CA PRO A 36 1.00 5.75 35.10
C PRO A 36 0.37 5.23 33.81
N VAL A 37 0.82 5.69 32.63
CA VAL A 37 0.35 5.20 31.32
C VAL A 37 0.59 3.69 31.20
N GLY A 38 1.78 3.23 31.59
CA GLY A 38 2.11 1.80 31.60
C GLY A 38 1.25 0.96 32.54
N ARG A 39 0.83 1.51 33.68
CA ARG A 39 -0.09 0.83 34.61
C ARG A 39 -1.51 0.75 34.04
N LEU A 40 -2.02 1.84 33.47
CA LEU A 40 -3.35 1.86 32.84
C LEU A 40 -3.46 0.86 31.69
N LEU A 41 -2.48 0.87 30.78
CA LEU A 41 -2.47 -0.06 29.65
C LEU A 41 -2.37 -1.52 30.12
N ARG A 42 -1.50 -1.83 31.11
CA ARG A 42 -1.42 -3.19 31.68
C ARG A 42 -2.72 -3.62 32.34
N LYS A 43 -3.38 -2.72 33.09
CA LYS A 43 -4.68 -2.99 33.70
C LYS A 43 -5.72 -3.35 32.62
N HIS A 44 -5.76 -2.61 31.52
CA HIS A 44 -6.72 -2.85 30.44
C HIS A 44 -6.41 -4.10 29.60
N VAL A 45 -5.13 -4.45 29.45
CA VAL A 45 -4.73 -5.74 28.87
C VAL A 45 -5.13 -6.89 29.79
N ALA A 46 -4.86 -6.78 31.11
CA ALA A 46 -5.25 -7.80 32.08
C ALA A 46 -6.78 -7.95 32.22
N SER A 47 -7.53 -6.87 32.00
CA SER A 47 -8.99 -6.91 31.95
C SER A 47 -9.55 -7.31 30.58
N GLU A 48 -8.69 -7.72 29.64
CA GLU A 48 -9.03 -8.12 28.26
C GLU A 48 -9.81 -7.08 27.44
N ARG A 49 -9.68 -5.80 27.79
CA ARG A 49 -10.22 -4.68 27.01
C ARG A 49 -9.27 -4.21 25.91
N LEU A 50 -7.99 -4.52 26.06
CA LEU A 50 -6.95 -4.26 25.07
C LEU A 50 -6.21 -5.55 24.74
N THR A 51 -5.80 -5.67 23.48
CA THR A 51 -4.73 -6.59 23.09
C THR A 51 -3.49 -5.79 22.68
N ARG A 52 -2.32 -6.27 23.09
CA ARG A 52 -1.06 -5.67 22.68
C ARG A 52 -0.63 -6.28 21.35
N LEU A 53 -0.64 -5.49 20.29
CA LEU A 53 -0.21 -5.94 18.95
C LEU A 53 1.31 -6.03 18.84
N ARG A 54 2.00 -5.03 19.41
CA ARG A 54 3.47 -4.97 19.54
C ARG A 54 3.89 -4.03 20.65
N ARG A 55 5.19 -3.82 20.84
CA ARG A 55 5.68 -2.76 21.75
C ARG A 55 5.13 -1.41 21.32
N GLY A 56 4.40 -0.76 22.23
CA GLY A 56 3.85 0.58 22.05
C GLY A 56 2.57 0.66 21.21
N VAL A 57 1.97 -0.44 20.76
CA VAL A 57 0.76 -0.43 19.93
C VAL A 57 -0.26 -1.41 20.45
N TYR A 58 -1.50 -0.96 20.55
CA TYR A 58 -2.62 -1.67 21.17
C TYR A 58 -3.84 -1.61 20.26
N ALA A 59 -4.67 -2.65 20.32
CA ALA A 59 -6.00 -2.66 19.74
C ALA A 59 -7.04 -2.78 20.84
N SER A 60 -8.12 -2.01 20.70
CA SER A 60 -9.30 -2.07 21.56
C SER A 60 -10.14 -3.29 21.22
N LEU A 61 -10.69 -3.93 22.25
CA LEU A 61 -11.61 -5.06 22.13
C LEU A 61 -12.98 -4.61 22.69
N PRO A 62 -13.82 -3.94 21.87
CA PRO A 62 -15.15 -3.54 22.32
C PRO A 62 -16.01 -4.79 22.54
N ASN A 63 -16.42 -5.00 23.79
CA ASN A 63 -17.26 -6.08 24.32
C ASN A 63 -16.71 -7.53 24.34
N ARG A 64 -16.89 -8.17 25.50
CA ARG A 64 -16.43 -9.54 25.83
C ARG A 64 -17.28 -10.67 25.21
N SER A 65 -18.41 -10.35 24.59
CA SER A 65 -19.50 -11.32 24.37
C SER A 65 -19.57 -11.97 22.97
N ALA A 66 -18.67 -11.64 22.04
CA ALA A 66 -18.68 -12.24 20.70
C ALA A 66 -17.45 -13.15 20.49
N PRO A 67 -17.62 -14.48 20.32
CA PRO A 67 -16.53 -15.37 19.93
C PRO A 67 -16.05 -15.03 18.51
N GLY A 68 -14.75 -14.73 18.32
CA GLY A 68 -14.15 -14.43 17.00
C GLY A 68 -13.15 -13.26 16.96
N ARG A 69 -12.21 -13.18 17.92
CA ARG A 69 -11.29 -12.05 18.16
C ARG A 69 -10.36 -11.67 16.97
N MET A 70 -10.86 -10.81 16.08
CA MET A 70 -10.26 -9.59 15.48
C MET A 70 -11.21 -9.12 14.37
N SER A 71 -12.12 -8.18 14.63
CA SER A 71 -13.04 -7.66 13.58
C SER A 71 -12.42 -6.53 12.73
N LEU A 72 -11.15 -6.17 12.99
CA LEU A 72 -10.46 -5.13 12.25
C LEU A 72 -9.58 -5.75 11.18
N PRO A 73 -9.60 -5.20 9.95
CA PRO A 73 -8.67 -5.63 8.92
C PRO A 73 -7.21 -5.50 9.39
N ASP A 74 -6.39 -6.48 9.06
CA ASP A 74 -4.94 -6.54 9.30
C ASP A 74 -4.21 -5.24 8.91
N TYR A 75 -4.54 -4.64 7.78
CA TYR A 75 -3.93 -3.38 7.33
C TYR A 75 -4.31 -2.18 8.21
N VAL A 76 -5.48 -2.18 8.86
CA VAL A 76 -5.84 -1.16 9.84
C VAL A 76 -4.96 -1.31 11.08
N LEU A 77 -4.80 -2.53 11.56
CA LEU A 77 -3.94 -2.85 12.70
C LEU A 77 -2.49 -2.44 12.44
N ALA A 78 -1.95 -2.79 11.26
CA ALA A 78 -0.56 -2.48 10.92
C ALA A 78 -0.33 -1.00 10.60
N SER A 79 -1.35 -0.24 10.20
CA SER A 79 -1.24 1.20 9.90
C SER A 79 -0.71 2.02 11.09
N ARG A 80 -0.93 1.54 12.32
CA ARG A 80 -0.46 2.19 13.56
C ARG A 80 0.88 1.69 14.06
N TYR A 81 1.51 0.73 13.38
CA TYR A 81 2.79 0.16 13.81
C TYR A 81 3.95 1.15 13.78
N ARG A 82 3.85 2.18 12.94
CA ARG A 82 4.83 3.25 12.82
C ARG A 82 4.12 4.59 12.67
N PRO A 83 4.55 5.66 13.36
CA PRO A 83 3.95 6.98 13.23
C PRO A 83 3.95 7.53 11.80
N ASP A 84 5.02 7.26 11.07
CA ASP A 84 5.23 7.65 9.67
C ASP A 84 4.81 6.55 8.68
N GLY A 85 4.08 5.53 9.14
CA GLY A 85 3.68 4.40 8.31
C GLY A 85 2.69 4.79 7.21
N VAL A 86 3.02 4.41 5.97
CA VAL A 86 2.13 4.51 4.81
C VAL A 86 1.95 3.12 4.22
N LEU A 87 0.71 2.65 4.11
CA LEU A 87 0.39 1.38 3.46
C LEU A 87 0.70 1.49 1.96
N GLY A 88 1.38 0.50 1.38
CA GLY A 88 1.76 0.57 -0.03
C GLY A 88 2.02 -0.80 -0.63
N TYR A 89 2.55 -0.83 -1.86
CA TYR A 89 2.80 -2.07 -2.60
C TYR A 89 1.53 -2.95 -2.66
N HIS A 90 1.61 -4.25 -2.34
CA HIS A 90 0.47 -5.16 -2.38
C HIS A 90 -0.68 -4.72 -1.45
N THR A 91 -0.38 -4.14 -0.28
CA THR A 91 -1.44 -3.60 0.60
C THR A 91 -2.12 -2.38 -0.02
N GLY A 92 -1.39 -1.59 -0.81
CA GLY A 92 -1.96 -0.52 -1.63
C GLY A 92 -2.97 -1.10 -2.61
N LEU A 93 -2.57 -2.07 -3.44
CA LEU A 93 -3.44 -2.75 -4.41
C LEU A 93 -4.70 -3.31 -3.76
N ARG A 94 -4.56 -4.00 -2.62
CA ARG A 94 -5.69 -4.49 -1.81
C ARG A 94 -6.66 -3.38 -1.39
N LEU A 95 -6.15 -2.24 -0.93
CA LEU A 95 -6.98 -1.09 -0.56
C LEU A 95 -7.63 -0.39 -1.76
N PHE A 96 -7.15 -0.61 -2.98
CA PHE A 96 -7.80 -0.21 -4.23
C PHE A 96 -8.75 -1.28 -4.81
N GLY A 97 -8.95 -2.41 -4.11
CA GLY A 97 -9.83 -3.48 -4.57
C GLY A 97 -9.21 -4.38 -5.64
N MET A 98 -7.89 -4.32 -5.83
CA MET A 98 -7.15 -5.01 -6.89
C MET A 98 -6.30 -6.17 -6.36
N GLN A 99 -6.68 -6.73 -5.21
CA GLN A 99 -6.03 -7.95 -4.74
C GLN A 99 -6.59 -9.11 -5.54
N TYR A 100 -5.73 -9.83 -6.24
CA TYR A 100 -6.14 -11.01 -7.00
C TYR A 100 -6.13 -12.25 -6.11
N SER A 101 -5.11 -12.41 -5.25
CA SER A 101 -4.98 -13.56 -4.36
C SER A 101 -5.42 -13.31 -2.92
N VAL A 102 -6.44 -14.02 -2.46
CA VAL A 102 -6.90 -14.02 -1.05
C VAL A 102 -5.95 -14.74 -0.08
N PHE A 103 -4.98 -15.52 -0.60
CA PHE A 103 -4.08 -16.33 0.23
C PHE A 103 -2.90 -15.53 0.83
N ILE A 104 -2.73 -14.28 0.40
CA ILE A 104 -1.61 -13.45 0.81
C ILE A 104 -2.00 -12.61 2.03
N SER A 105 -1.57 -13.07 3.21
CA SER A 105 -1.75 -12.40 4.50
C SER A 105 -0.57 -11.50 4.90
N GLU A 106 0.08 -10.86 3.93
CA GLU A 106 1.18 -9.92 4.19
C GLU A 106 0.73 -8.46 4.05
N VAL A 107 0.88 -7.70 5.13
CA VAL A 107 0.70 -6.24 5.15
C VAL A 107 2.03 -5.52 4.95
N GLN A 108 2.06 -4.51 4.10
CA GLN A 108 3.26 -3.78 3.72
C GLN A 108 3.15 -2.32 4.11
N VAL A 109 4.09 -1.88 4.94
CA VAL A 109 4.14 -0.52 5.50
C VAL A 109 5.44 0.14 5.09
N ILE A 110 5.34 1.20 4.29
CA ILE A 110 6.45 2.08 3.93
C ILE A 110 6.73 3.02 5.11
N SER A 111 7.99 3.14 5.53
CA SER A 111 8.38 4.03 6.65
C SER A 111 9.89 4.21 6.75
N ASN A 112 10.34 5.31 7.36
CA ASN A 112 11.74 5.66 7.55
C ASN A 112 12.46 4.79 8.59
N GLY A 113 11.73 4.06 9.44
CA GLY A 113 12.32 3.09 10.37
C GLY A 113 13.03 1.91 9.68
N PRO A 114 13.68 1.00 10.42
CA PRO A 114 14.39 -0.17 9.86
C PRO A 114 13.52 -1.01 8.92
N ALA A 115 14.09 -1.52 7.82
CA ALA A 115 13.38 -2.51 7.00
C ALA A 115 13.31 -3.86 7.71
N GLY A 116 12.36 -4.71 7.35
CA GLY A 116 12.30 -6.08 7.85
C GLY A 116 10.89 -6.59 8.06
N PHE A 117 10.76 -7.67 8.82
CA PHE A 117 9.48 -8.32 9.08
C PHE A 117 9.14 -8.27 10.56
N ALA A 118 7.85 -8.09 10.86
CA ALA A 118 7.28 -8.37 12.15
C ALA A 118 6.25 -9.51 12.01
N LYS A 119 6.36 -10.50 12.89
CA LYS A 119 5.25 -11.42 13.15
C LYS A 119 4.18 -10.65 13.92
N THR A 120 2.94 -10.81 13.52
CA THR A 120 1.79 -10.15 14.12
C THR A 120 0.72 -11.18 14.48
N PRO A 121 -0.23 -10.84 15.36
CA PRO A 121 -1.36 -11.72 15.64
C PRO A 121 -2.22 -12.07 14.41
N PHE A 122 -2.11 -11.32 13.32
CA PHE A 122 -2.93 -11.43 12.10
C PHE A 122 -2.12 -11.81 10.85
N GLY A 123 -0.87 -12.24 11.00
CA GLY A 123 -0.01 -12.61 9.87
C GLY A 123 1.31 -11.84 9.84
N ARG A 124 1.86 -11.62 8.64
CA ARG A 124 3.16 -10.96 8.47
C ARG A 124 2.98 -9.49 8.16
N CYS A 125 3.75 -8.63 8.83
CA CYS A 125 3.90 -7.24 8.44
C CYS A 125 5.33 -6.99 7.95
N ARG A 126 5.47 -6.55 6.70
CA ARG A 126 6.73 -6.16 6.08
C ARG A 126 6.90 -4.65 6.15
N PHE A 127 7.99 -4.19 6.73
CA PHE A 127 8.41 -2.80 6.70
C PHE A 127 9.34 -2.56 5.52
N VAL A 128 8.93 -1.65 4.64
CA VAL A 128 9.68 -1.28 3.44
C VAL A 128 10.22 0.13 3.62
N LYS A 129 11.48 0.35 3.26
CA LYS A 129 12.06 1.70 3.22
C LYS A 129 11.48 2.47 2.03
N PRO A 130 11.19 3.78 2.17
CA PRO A 130 10.91 4.65 1.04
C PRO A 130 12.03 4.58 0.01
N HIS A 131 11.72 4.97 -1.23
CA HIS A 131 12.75 5.19 -2.23
C HIS A 131 13.73 6.25 -1.74
N ARG A 132 15.04 6.04 -1.96
CA ARG A 132 16.09 6.95 -1.50
C ARG A 132 15.87 8.37 -2.04
N ALA A 133 15.48 8.51 -3.31
CA ALA A 133 15.15 9.81 -3.90
C ALA A 133 14.04 10.56 -3.13
N LEU A 134 13.03 9.85 -2.59
CA LEU A 134 12.00 10.48 -1.75
C LEU A 134 12.55 10.91 -0.39
N VAL A 135 13.47 10.14 0.19
CA VAL A 135 14.12 10.50 1.47
C VAL A 135 15.01 11.73 1.26
N ASP A 136 15.86 11.70 0.24
CA ASP A 136 16.81 12.75 -0.08
C ASP A 136 16.08 14.07 -0.43
N ALA A 137 14.89 13.98 -1.05
CA ALA A 137 14.06 15.14 -1.36
C ALA A 137 13.12 15.59 -0.21
N GLY A 138 13.10 14.90 0.93
CA GLY A 138 12.15 15.18 2.02
C GLY A 138 10.68 14.94 1.66
N LYS A 139 10.42 14.09 0.66
CA LYS A 139 9.10 13.84 0.04
C LYS A 139 8.60 12.41 0.28
N THR A 140 8.88 11.79 1.43
CA THR A 140 8.47 10.40 1.73
C THR A 140 6.95 10.18 1.67
N ASP A 141 6.19 11.25 1.85
CA ASP A 141 4.73 11.29 1.82
C ASP A 141 4.15 11.65 0.44
N PHE A 142 5.00 11.82 -0.59
CA PHE A 142 4.56 12.10 -1.96
C PHE A 142 3.49 11.10 -2.41
N LEU A 143 2.38 11.59 -2.97
CA LEU A 143 1.23 10.78 -3.37
C LEU A 143 0.77 9.82 -2.25
N THR A 144 0.54 10.36 -1.05
CA THR A 144 -0.14 9.65 0.04
C THR A 144 -1.56 10.18 0.18
N VAL A 145 -2.53 9.29 0.21
CA VAL A 145 -3.94 9.60 0.42
C VAL A 145 -4.43 8.98 1.73
N ARG A 146 -5.58 9.46 2.20
CA ARG A 146 -6.30 8.82 3.30
C ARG A 146 -7.42 7.95 2.74
N LYS A 147 -7.58 6.76 3.32
CA LYS A 147 -8.74 5.89 3.10
C LYS A 147 -9.32 5.50 4.45
N GLU A 148 -10.61 5.19 4.49
CA GLU A 148 -11.32 4.83 5.72
C GLU A 148 -11.93 3.42 5.63
N PRO A 149 -11.11 2.37 5.46
CA PRO A 149 -11.62 1.02 5.50
C PRO A 149 -12.23 0.74 6.88
N ALA A 150 -13.47 0.22 6.90
CA ALA A 150 -14.26 0.03 8.12
C ALA A 150 -14.40 1.32 8.97
N GLY A 151 -14.40 2.50 8.35
CA GLY A 151 -14.55 3.79 9.02
C GLY A 151 -13.30 4.25 9.80
N ILE A 152 -12.14 3.60 9.59
CA ILE A 152 -10.90 3.94 10.31
C ILE A 152 -9.89 4.57 9.37
N PRO A 153 -9.45 5.81 9.60
CA PRO A 153 -8.53 6.49 8.71
C PRO A 153 -7.13 5.87 8.72
N VAL A 154 -6.71 5.40 7.55
CA VAL A 154 -5.38 4.88 7.27
C VAL A 154 -4.68 5.71 6.20
N ARG A 155 -3.35 5.80 6.28
CA ARG A 155 -2.51 6.41 5.25
C ARG A 155 -2.11 5.34 4.25
N VAL A 156 -2.33 5.59 2.96
CA VAL A 156 -2.00 4.67 1.87
C VAL A 156 -1.39 5.44 0.72
N THR A 157 -0.51 4.82 -0.04
CA THR A 157 -0.05 5.38 -1.32
C THR A 157 -1.24 5.59 -2.24
N ALA A 158 -1.29 6.71 -2.96
CA ALA A 158 -2.20 6.89 -4.08
C ALA A 158 -1.98 5.76 -5.10
N PHE A 159 -2.95 5.53 -5.99
CA PHE A 159 -2.81 4.43 -6.93
C PHE A 159 -1.60 4.66 -7.86
N GLU A 160 -1.37 5.89 -8.30
CA GLU A 160 -0.26 6.27 -9.17
C GLU A 160 1.10 5.92 -8.55
N ARG A 161 1.25 6.16 -7.24
CA ARG A 161 2.46 5.74 -6.50
C ARG A 161 2.52 4.23 -6.34
N THR A 162 1.40 3.59 -6.06
CA THR A 162 1.31 2.13 -5.90
C THR A 162 1.71 1.42 -7.19
N LEU A 163 1.17 1.85 -8.34
CA LEU A 163 1.49 1.38 -9.68
C LEU A 163 3.01 1.42 -9.94
N VAL A 164 3.63 2.57 -9.74
CA VAL A 164 5.07 2.74 -9.98
C VAL A 164 5.88 1.90 -8.99
N ASP A 165 5.50 1.84 -7.71
CA ASP A 165 6.19 1.07 -6.69
C ASP A 165 6.14 -0.44 -7.01
N VAL A 166 4.99 -0.97 -7.46
CA VAL A 166 4.80 -2.39 -7.78
C VAL A 166 5.48 -2.77 -9.10
N LEU A 167 5.49 -1.89 -10.10
CA LEU A 167 6.22 -2.11 -11.35
C LEU A 167 7.73 -2.03 -11.16
N HIS A 168 8.22 -1.16 -10.28
CA HIS A 168 9.65 -1.05 -10.01
C HIS A 168 10.18 -2.27 -9.24
N ARG A 169 9.42 -2.76 -8.25
CA ARG A 169 9.87 -3.86 -7.37
C ARG A 169 8.79 -4.94 -7.23
N PRO A 170 8.40 -5.62 -8.32
CA PRO A 170 7.33 -6.64 -8.31
C PRO A 170 7.59 -7.79 -7.33
N GLY A 171 8.86 -8.19 -7.13
CA GLY A 171 9.22 -9.19 -6.10
C GLY A 171 8.93 -8.74 -4.65
N ARG A 172 8.67 -7.44 -4.42
CA ARG A 172 8.15 -6.94 -3.15
C ARG A 172 6.63 -6.97 -3.10
N SER A 173 5.92 -6.97 -4.23
CA SER A 173 4.46 -6.92 -4.35
C SER A 173 3.85 -8.28 -4.67
N CYS A 174 4.35 -9.33 -4.02
CA CYS A 174 3.87 -10.73 -4.15
C CYS A 174 4.26 -11.48 -5.42
N GLY A 175 4.97 -10.85 -6.36
CA GLY A 175 5.47 -11.51 -7.55
C GLY A 175 5.09 -10.75 -8.81
N ARG A 176 5.37 -11.34 -9.96
CA ARG A 176 5.00 -10.77 -11.26
C ARG A 176 3.52 -10.93 -11.54
N ASP A 177 3.05 -12.16 -11.49
CA ASP A 177 1.73 -12.54 -12.01
C ASP A 177 0.65 -11.77 -11.25
N GLU A 178 0.74 -11.73 -9.91
CA GLU A 178 -0.12 -10.90 -9.06
C GLU A 178 -0.08 -9.41 -9.43
N VAL A 179 1.08 -8.87 -9.81
CA VAL A 179 1.19 -7.46 -10.21
C VAL A 179 0.52 -7.23 -11.56
N ILE A 180 0.74 -8.10 -12.55
CA ILE A 180 0.08 -7.93 -13.86
C ILE A 180 -1.42 -8.09 -13.72
N ASP A 181 -1.89 -9.16 -13.06
CA ASP A 181 -3.31 -9.42 -12.84
C ASP A 181 -4.00 -8.26 -12.08
N ALA A 182 -3.37 -7.77 -11.01
CA ALA A 182 -3.90 -6.64 -10.26
C ALA A 182 -4.00 -5.37 -11.13
N LEU A 183 -2.96 -5.07 -11.91
CA LEU A 183 -2.91 -3.87 -12.72
C LEU A 183 -3.84 -3.94 -13.94
N ALA A 184 -4.11 -5.13 -14.49
CA ALA A 184 -5.07 -5.30 -15.58
C ALA A 184 -6.50 -4.90 -15.17
N THR A 185 -6.82 -4.94 -13.87
CA THR A 185 -8.13 -4.47 -13.36
C THR A 185 -8.20 -2.95 -13.18
N ALA A 186 -7.05 -2.25 -13.17
CA ALA A 186 -6.98 -0.84 -12.81
C ALA A 186 -7.85 0.08 -13.69
N PRO A 187 -7.85 -0.06 -15.03
CA PRO A 187 -8.66 0.81 -15.90
C PRO A 187 -10.18 0.68 -15.68
N TYR A 188 -10.62 -0.46 -15.15
CA TYR A 188 -12.04 -0.75 -14.95
C TYR A 188 -12.55 -0.37 -13.56
N ILE A 189 -11.66 -0.32 -12.56
CA ILE A 189 -12.01 -0.07 -11.15
C ILE A 189 -11.75 1.39 -10.76
N LEU A 190 -10.70 2.01 -11.31
CA LEU A 190 -10.31 3.36 -10.93
C LEU A 190 -11.17 4.41 -11.61
N ARG A 191 -12.01 5.07 -10.82
CA ARG A 191 -12.79 6.24 -11.27
C ARG A 191 -11.96 7.52 -11.40
N SER A 192 -10.76 7.52 -10.81
CA SER A 192 -9.87 8.67 -10.73
C SER A 192 -8.43 8.16 -10.82
N PHE A 193 -7.84 8.31 -11.99
CA PHE A 193 -6.45 7.99 -12.28
C PHE A 193 -5.84 9.18 -13.00
N ASP A 194 -4.65 9.60 -12.58
CA ASP A 194 -3.94 10.73 -13.18
C ASP A 194 -2.58 10.27 -13.73
N PRO A 195 -2.49 10.05 -15.05
CA PRO A 195 -1.22 9.67 -15.69
C PRO A 195 -0.12 10.72 -15.48
N GLY A 196 -0.47 12.00 -15.29
CA GLY A 196 0.49 13.06 -15.01
C GLY A 196 1.21 12.86 -13.68
N LYS A 197 0.48 12.47 -12.63
CA LYS A 197 1.09 12.12 -11.32
C LYS A 197 2.00 10.90 -11.40
N VAL A 198 1.73 9.97 -12.30
CA VAL A 198 2.63 8.83 -12.56
C VAL A 198 3.97 9.34 -13.11
N ALA A 199 3.94 10.21 -14.13
CA ALA A 199 5.15 10.81 -14.67
C ALA A 199 5.91 11.66 -13.62
N ASP A 200 5.20 12.49 -12.84
CA ASP A 200 5.79 13.28 -11.76
C ASP A 200 6.54 12.38 -10.75
N TYR A 201 5.96 11.22 -10.42
CA TYR A 201 6.58 10.29 -9.49
C TYR A 201 7.81 9.62 -10.09
N VAL A 202 7.75 9.17 -11.35
CA VAL A 202 8.90 8.55 -12.04
C VAL A 202 10.05 9.54 -12.16
N GLU A 203 9.78 10.79 -12.52
CA GLU A 203 10.75 11.88 -12.56
C GLU A 203 11.37 12.14 -11.19
N LEU A 204 10.55 12.21 -10.13
CA LEU A 204 11.02 12.38 -8.76
C LEU A 204 11.92 11.23 -8.30
N LEU A 205 11.65 9.99 -8.74
CA LEU A 205 12.51 8.85 -8.45
C LEU A 205 13.84 8.90 -9.22
N GLY A 206 13.87 9.51 -10.41
CA GLY A 206 15.06 9.66 -11.24
C GLY A 206 15.63 8.34 -11.80
N ILE A 207 14.83 7.26 -11.80
CA ILE A 207 15.27 5.93 -12.22
C ILE A 207 14.95 5.74 -13.71
N ARG A 208 15.94 5.97 -14.60
CA ARG A 208 15.75 5.92 -16.07
C ARG A 208 15.12 4.60 -16.55
N SER A 209 15.56 3.45 -16.06
CA SER A 209 15.00 2.15 -16.46
C SER A 209 13.54 1.95 -16.03
N LEU A 210 13.08 2.66 -15.00
CA LEU A 210 11.69 2.60 -14.54
C LEU A 210 10.75 3.32 -15.52
N ALA A 211 11.22 4.38 -16.16
CA ALA A 211 10.45 5.08 -17.19
C ALA A 211 10.08 4.16 -18.36
N GLY A 212 10.96 3.22 -18.73
CA GLY A 212 10.66 2.22 -19.76
C GLY A 212 9.50 1.29 -19.38
N VAL A 213 9.54 0.72 -18.18
CA VAL A 213 8.49 -0.20 -17.70
C VAL A 213 7.16 0.54 -17.50
N VAL A 214 7.19 1.70 -16.86
CA VAL A 214 5.98 2.49 -16.58
C VAL A 214 5.38 3.04 -17.87
N GLY A 215 6.21 3.52 -18.78
CA GLY A 215 5.78 4.01 -20.08
C GLY A 215 5.16 2.92 -20.94
N TRP A 216 5.76 1.72 -20.99
CA TRP A 216 5.16 0.56 -21.64
C TRP A 216 3.76 0.28 -21.09
N TRP A 217 3.61 0.17 -19.77
CA TRP A 217 2.31 -0.14 -19.17
C TRP A 217 1.26 0.95 -19.45
N LEU A 218 1.63 2.23 -19.33
CA LEU A 218 0.73 3.35 -19.63
C LEU A 218 0.33 3.41 -21.11
N GLU A 219 1.26 3.14 -22.02
CA GLU A 219 0.98 3.12 -23.46
C GLU A 219 0.07 1.94 -23.84
N SER A 220 0.25 0.77 -23.21
CA SER A 220 -0.62 -0.40 -23.40
C SER A 220 -2.07 -0.13 -23.02
N TRP A 221 -2.31 0.66 -21.97
CA TRP A 221 -3.65 1.02 -21.47
C TRP A 221 -4.08 2.43 -21.85
N ARG A 222 -3.48 3.00 -22.91
CA ARG A 222 -3.65 4.40 -23.26
C ARG A 222 -5.11 4.78 -23.50
N SER A 223 -5.87 3.91 -24.17
CA SER A 223 -7.27 4.20 -24.53
C SER A 223 -8.19 4.13 -23.31
N GLU A 224 -7.97 3.17 -22.42
CA GLU A 224 -8.82 2.90 -21.26
C GLU A 224 -8.54 3.86 -20.10
N LEU A 225 -7.32 4.39 -20.03
CA LEU A 225 -6.88 5.34 -18.99
C LEU A 225 -6.77 6.78 -19.48
N ASP A 226 -7.22 7.06 -20.72
CA ASP A 226 -7.14 8.37 -21.38
C ASP A 226 -5.73 8.99 -21.28
N VAL A 227 -4.68 8.19 -21.50
CA VAL A 227 -3.29 8.64 -21.29
C VAL A 227 -2.89 9.68 -22.34
N PRO A 228 -2.59 10.93 -21.94
CA PRO A 228 -2.19 11.96 -22.90
C PRO A 228 -0.78 11.69 -23.47
N GLU A 229 -0.57 11.96 -24.76
CA GLU A 229 0.76 11.86 -25.39
C GLU A 229 1.85 12.65 -24.61
N PRO A 230 1.60 13.88 -24.12
CA PRO A 230 2.62 14.62 -23.36
C PRO A 230 3.12 13.90 -22.11
N VAL A 231 2.31 13.03 -21.50
CA VAL A 231 2.74 12.21 -20.36
C VAL A 231 3.72 11.12 -20.83
N LEU A 232 3.43 10.47 -21.96
CA LEU A 232 4.33 9.48 -22.55
C LEU A 232 5.64 10.12 -23.00
N ASP A 233 5.59 11.32 -23.58
CA ASP A 233 6.79 12.04 -24.02
C ASP A 233 7.75 12.38 -22.87
N ARG A 234 7.21 12.79 -21.70
CA ARG A 234 7.99 12.99 -20.48
C ARG A 234 8.74 11.72 -20.09
N LEU A 235 8.08 10.57 -20.11
CA LEU A 235 8.70 9.28 -19.79
C LEU A 235 9.72 8.85 -20.86
N ARG A 236 9.44 9.09 -22.15
CA ARG A 236 10.38 8.79 -23.25
C ARG A 236 11.66 9.62 -23.12
N ALA A 237 11.56 10.89 -22.71
CA ALA A 237 12.71 11.76 -22.51
C ALA A 237 13.65 11.27 -21.38
N MET A 238 13.15 10.47 -20.44
CA MET A 238 13.95 9.88 -19.37
C MET A 238 14.66 8.58 -19.77
N LEU A 239 14.28 7.97 -20.90
CA LEU A 239 14.73 6.63 -21.24
C LEU A 239 16.24 6.52 -21.26
N PRO A 240 16.80 5.39 -20.78
CA PRO A 240 18.21 5.11 -20.91
C PRO A 240 18.61 4.90 -22.37
N ASP A 241 19.89 5.11 -22.68
CA ASP A 241 20.43 4.82 -24.00
C ASP A 241 20.63 3.31 -24.25
N TRP A 242 20.48 2.49 -23.21
CA TRP A 242 20.57 1.03 -23.23
C TRP A 242 19.21 0.35 -23.02
N ASN A 243 19.11 -0.93 -23.41
CA ASN A 243 17.93 -1.74 -23.12
C ASN A 243 17.96 -2.27 -21.69
N SER A 244 16.84 -2.17 -20.98
CA SER A 244 16.67 -2.70 -19.63
C SER A 244 15.86 -4.00 -19.64
N TYR A 245 15.99 -4.82 -18.60
CA TYR A 245 15.18 -6.03 -18.42
C TYR A 245 14.24 -5.84 -17.24
N TRP A 246 12.95 -6.04 -17.47
CA TRP A 246 11.99 -6.07 -16.38
C TRP A 246 11.90 -7.48 -15.79
N LEU A 247 11.87 -7.56 -14.45
CA LEU A 247 11.62 -8.78 -13.67
C LEU A 247 12.39 -10.03 -14.16
N ARG A 248 13.71 -9.95 -14.29
CA ARG A 248 14.55 -11.10 -14.69
C ARG A 248 14.06 -11.77 -15.99
N ALA A 249 13.43 -11.03 -16.90
CA ALA A 249 13.06 -11.54 -18.22
C ALA A 249 14.30 -12.22 -18.83
N ARG A 250 14.16 -13.52 -19.17
CA ARG A 250 15.29 -14.34 -19.58
C ARG A 250 15.54 -14.16 -21.07
N PRO A 251 16.82 -14.13 -21.52
CA PRO A 251 17.13 -14.19 -22.94
C PRO A 251 16.39 -15.35 -23.62
N GLY A 252 15.71 -15.08 -24.73
CA GLY A 252 14.89 -16.07 -25.46
C GLY A 252 13.44 -16.25 -24.98
N ARG A 253 13.02 -15.61 -23.88
CA ARG A 253 11.62 -15.54 -23.40
C ARG A 253 11.20 -14.11 -23.04
N ALA A 254 11.81 -13.14 -23.71
CA ALA A 254 11.59 -11.73 -23.47
C ALA A 254 11.51 -11.01 -24.80
N THR A 255 10.55 -10.09 -24.90
CA THR A 255 10.33 -9.27 -26.09
C THR A 255 10.75 -7.84 -25.78
N LEU A 256 11.52 -7.23 -26.68
CA LEU A 256 11.88 -5.82 -26.58
C LEU A 256 10.67 -4.97 -26.97
N VAL A 257 10.16 -4.19 -26.02
CA VAL A 257 9.12 -3.20 -26.29
C VAL A 257 9.78 -1.90 -26.74
N ARG A 258 9.55 -1.53 -28.00
CA ARG A 258 9.94 -0.22 -28.56
C ARG A 258 8.74 0.73 -28.52
N PRO A 259 8.93 2.03 -28.25
CA PRO A 259 10.21 2.73 -28.05
C PRO A 259 10.79 2.62 -26.63
N TRP A 260 10.13 1.92 -25.70
CA TRP A 260 10.42 1.94 -24.25
C TRP A 260 11.73 1.28 -23.79
N ARG A 261 12.49 0.65 -24.69
CA ARG A 261 13.82 0.05 -24.39
C ARG A 261 13.79 -0.89 -23.18
N VAL A 262 12.71 -1.65 -23.05
CA VAL A 262 12.53 -2.61 -21.97
C VAL A 262 12.20 -3.99 -22.55
N TYR A 263 12.91 -5.00 -22.07
CA TYR A 263 12.57 -6.40 -22.28
C TYR A 263 11.55 -6.82 -21.24
N VAL A 264 10.36 -7.15 -21.70
CA VAL A 264 9.24 -7.69 -20.92
C VAL A 264 9.13 -9.18 -21.24
N PRO A 265 8.80 -10.07 -20.27
CA PRO A 265 8.58 -11.48 -20.60
C PRO A 265 7.51 -11.60 -21.69
N THR A 266 7.71 -12.49 -22.66
CA THR A 266 6.91 -12.54 -23.89
C THR A 266 5.40 -12.69 -23.61
N ASP A 267 5.04 -13.45 -22.58
CA ASP A 267 3.64 -13.67 -22.20
C ASP A 267 2.95 -12.40 -21.69
N ASP A 268 3.71 -11.43 -21.16
CA ASP A 268 3.20 -10.21 -20.53
C ASP A 268 3.29 -8.97 -21.42
N VAL A 269 3.81 -9.09 -22.66
CA VAL A 269 4.06 -7.93 -23.55
C VAL A 269 2.80 -7.13 -23.82
N ASP A 270 1.68 -7.84 -23.93
CA ASP A 270 0.37 -7.24 -23.97
C ASP A 270 -0.32 -7.44 -22.61
N PRO A 271 -0.23 -6.44 -21.71
CA PRO A 271 -0.87 -6.52 -20.41
C PRO A 271 -2.40 -6.38 -20.50
N THR A 272 -2.95 -6.03 -21.67
CA THR A 272 -4.40 -5.92 -21.90
C THR A 272 -5.04 -7.27 -22.21
N CYS A 273 -4.26 -8.19 -22.78
CA CYS A 273 -4.68 -9.56 -23.04
C CYS A 273 -4.63 -10.46 -21.80
N GLN A 274 -3.91 -10.03 -20.76
CA GLN A 274 -3.89 -10.75 -19.49
C GLN A 274 -5.12 -10.39 -18.67
N GLY A 275 -6.06 -11.34 -18.65
CA GLY A 275 -7.43 -11.22 -18.12
C GLY A 275 -8.43 -10.87 -19.22
N PHE A 276 -8.88 -11.80 -20.09
CA PHE A 276 -9.99 -12.75 -19.87
C PHE A 276 -10.40 -13.38 -21.24
N PRO A 277 -11.12 -14.52 -21.36
CA PRO A 277 -11.91 -14.79 -22.56
C PRO A 277 -13.21 -13.95 -22.58
N PRO A 278 -13.52 -13.16 -23.64
CA PRO A 278 -14.64 -12.21 -23.76
C PRO A 278 -16.11 -12.71 -23.75
N HIS A 279 -16.42 -13.92 -23.29
CA HIS A 279 -17.83 -14.38 -23.27
C HIS A 279 -18.57 -14.03 -21.96
N GLU A 280 -17.87 -13.55 -20.92
CA GLU A 280 -18.43 -13.39 -19.57
C GLU A 280 -18.44 -11.95 -19.04
N TRP A 281 -18.13 -10.94 -19.86
CA TRP A 281 -18.47 -9.56 -19.51
C TRP A 281 -19.80 -9.17 -20.16
N PRO A 282 -20.80 -8.65 -19.41
CA PRO A 282 -22.08 -8.24 -19.99
C PRO A 282 -21.84 -7.13 -21.02
N ARG A 283 -21.86 -7.54 -22.31
CA ARG A 283 -21.91 -6.63 -23.43
C ARG A 283 -23.27 -5.94 -23.38
N ARG A 284 -23.27 -4.63 -23.10
CA ARG A 284 -24.37 -3.69 -23.34
C ARG A 284 -25.73 -4.11 -22.77
N GLN A 285 -26.10 -3.52 -21.65
CA GLN A 285 -27.46 -3.03 -21.42
C GLN A 285 -27.45 -2.08 -20.22
N TRP A 286 -27.31 -0.79 -20.51
CA TRP A 286 -27.79 0.27 -19.63
C TRP A 286 -28.78 1.07 -20.45
N GLN A 287 -30.05 0.64 -20.39
CA GLN A 287 -31.17 1.58 -20.29
C GLN A 287 -31.18 2.15 -18.88
#